data_AF-A0A970REA7-F1
#
_entry.id   AF-A0A970REA7-F1
#
_cell.length_a   1.000
_cell.length_b   1.000
_cell.length_c   1.000
_cell.angle_alpha   90.00
_cell.angle_beta   90.00
_cell.angle_gamma   90.00
#
_symmetry.space_group_name_H-M   'P 1'
#
loop_
_entity.id
_entity.type
_entity.pdbx_description
1 polymer ?
#
loop_
_entity_poly.entity_id
_entity_poly.type
_entity_poly.pdbx_seq_one_letter_code
_entity_poly.pdbx_strand_id
1 'polypeptide(L)'
;MKKRFWGIALVLAIVLIAGGVSAEAALQLKLGHSVSDQHPYHLGAQRFKEIVEKETNGEIEIALFPNNQLGTGERDLLEGLQLGTVDLYVGSTGPMGGFEKKFMLFDFPFLFKSKEQAYSVLDGEIGQYVMGLLDKIGIKGLAWYENGFRHFTNSRRPVNTPEDVKGLKLRTMENKIHMALWRAMGADPTPMAWGEVFTALQQGTVDGQENPIPIIYVQKINEVQKHLAITGHVFSPSMIAIAKAKFDAMPKDHQAIIMKASRESALYQREQITRMENEQVEKLKELGMLVTTPDVAAFREATKSVYDEFRGELGEDAKLLDQILSEK
;
A
#
# COMPACT_ATOMS: atom_id res chain seq x y z
N MET A 1 -31.06 -19.52 -89.52
CA MET A 1 -29.85 -18.72 -89.83
C MET A 1 -29.64 -17.68 -88.74
N LYS A 2 -28.50 -17.79 -88.02
CA LYS A 2 -27.60 -16.73 -87.49
C LYS A 2 -28.23 -15.34 -87.20
N LYS A 3 -28.08 -14.69 -86.04
CA LYS A 3 -26.84 -14.42 -85.29
C LYS A 3 -27.11 -14.04 -83.81
N ARG A 4 -26.16 -14.45 -82.97
CA ARG A 4 -25.89 -14.01 -81.59
C ARG A 4 -25.66 -12.49 -81.52
N PHE A 5 -26.11 -11.85 -80.44
CA PHE A 5 -25.49 -10.65 -79.91
C PHE A 5 -25.26 -10.82 -78.40
N TRP A 6 -23.99 -10.92 -78.05
CA TRP A 6 -23.47 -10.73 -76.70
C TRP A 6 -23.28 -9.22 -76.50
N GLY A 7 -23.81 -8.70 -75.40
CA GLY A 7 -23.58 -7.32 -74.94
C GLY A 7 -23.27 -7.38 -73.45
N ILE A 8 -22.01 -7.12 -73.12
CA ILE A 8 -21.35 -7.29 -71.83
C ILE A 8 -21.94 -6.34 -70.79
N ALA A 9 -22.45 -6.86 -69.68
CA ALA A 9 -22.74 -6.10 -68.48
C ALA A 9 -21.45 -5.91 -67.68
N LEU A 10 -20.86 -4.72 -67.74
CA LEU A 10 -19.72 -4.33 -66.90
C LEU A 10 -20.28 -3.85 -65.55
N VAL A 11 -20.45 -4.78 -64.60
CA VAL A 11 -20.69 -4.42 -63.19
C VAL A 11 -19.32 -4.15 -62.56
N LEU A 12 -18.99 -2.88 -62.38
CA LEU A 12 -17.88 -2.44 -61.55
C LEU A 12 -18.27 -2.72 -60.09
N ALA A 13 -17.87 -3.89 -59.58
CA ALA A 13 -17.86 -4.17 -58.15
C ALA A 13 -16.68 -3.41 -57.52
N ILE A 14 -16.96 -2.22 -56.97
CA ILE A 14 -16.06 -1.56 -56.04
C ILE A 14 -16.04 -2.43 -54.77
N VAL A 15 -15.01 -3.26 -54.64
CA VAL A 15 -14.69 -3.91 -53.36
C VAL A 15 -14.15 -2.80 -52.46
N LEU A 16 -15.04 -2.23 -51.65
CA LEU A 16 -14.67 -1.52 -50.44
C LEU A 16 -13.99 -2.54 -49.53
N ILE A 17 -12.66 -2.60 -49.59
CA ILE A 17 -11.87 -3.13 -48.49
C ILE A 17 -12.03 -2.11 -47.36
N ALA A 18 -13.13 -2.24 -46.62
CA ALA A 18 -13.22 -1.70 -45.29
C ALA A 18 -12.15 -2.44 -44.48
N GLY A 19 -10.96 -1.84 -44.40
CA GLY A 19 -9.99 -2.16 -43.36
C GLY A 19 -10.67 -1.82 -42.04
N GLY A 20 -11.45 -2.76 -41.51
CA GLY A 20 -11.89 -2.73 -40.13
C GLY A 20 -10.63 -2.75 -39.30
N VAL A 21 -10.26 -1.58 -38.77
CA VAL A 21 -9.42 -1.54 -37.58
C VAL A 21 -10.23 -2.33 -36.55
N SER A 22 -9.85 -3.59 -36.35
CA SER A 22 -10.31 -4.34 -35.20
C SER A 22 -9.79 -3.55 -34.00
N ALA A 23 -10.67 -2.76 -33.38
CA ALA A 23 -10.37 -2.19 -32.08
C ALA A 23 -10.21 -3.39 -31.14
N GLU A 24 -8.97 -3.76 -30.85
CA GLU A 24 -8.67 -4.77 -29.85
C GLU A 24 -9.32 -4.32 -28.54
N ALA A 25 -10.09 -5.21 -27.90
CA ALA A 25 -10.81 -4.84 -26.70
C ALA A 25 -9.81 -4.39 -25.63
N ALA A 26 -10.01 -3.19 -25.07
CA ALA A 26 -9.11 -2.63 -24.08
C ALA A 26 -8.86 -3.63 -22.94
N LEU A 27 -7.59 -3.77 -22.55
CA LEU A 27 -7.21 -4.60 -21.43
C LEU A 27 -7.71 -3.95 -20.14
N GLN A 28 -8.72 -4.57 -19.53
CA GLN A 28 -9.30 -4.13 -18.26
C GLN A 28 -8.49 -4.68 -17.09
N LEU A 29 -8.01 -3.80 -16.21
CA LEU A 29 -7.30 -4.15 -14.98
C LEU A 29 -8.09 -3.68 -13.74
N LYS A 30 -8.31 -4.57 -12.78
CA LYS A 30 -8.96 -4.24 -11.50
C LYS A 30 -7.91 -3.89 -10.44
N LEU A 31 -7.94 -2.66 -9.95
CA LEU A 31 -7.07 -2.20 -8.86
C LEU A 31 -7.81 -2.15 -7.53
N GLY A 32 -7.41 -2.98 -6.58
CA GLY A 32 -7.97 -3.02 -5.22
C GLY A 32 -7.13 -2.30 -4.18
N HIS A 33 -7.78 -1.63 -3.22
CA HIS A 33 -7.16 -1.15 -1.98
C HIS A 33 -8.16 -1.08 -0.82
N SER A 34 -7.64 -0.99 0.41
CA SER A 34 -8.43 -1.17 1.65
C SER A 34 -9.08 0.09 2.23
N VAL A 35 -8.70 1.25 1.70
CA VAL A 35 -9.07 2.57 2.23
C VAL A 35 -10.06 3.32 1.35
N SER A 36 -10.62 4.44 1.85
CA SER A 36 -11.58 5.25 1.11
C SER A 36 -10.95 6.00 -0.08
N ASP A 37 -11.81 6.58 -0.91
CA ASP A 37 -11.43 7.33 -2.11
C ASP A 37 -10.73 8.66 -1.82
N GLN A 38 -10.79 9.16 -0.57
CA GLN A 38 -10.07 10.36 -0.14
C GLN A 38 -8.65 10.05 0.35
N HIS A 39 -8.29 8.78 0.54
CA HIS A 39 -6.97 8.41 1.04
C HIS A 39 -5.89 8.55 -0.06
N PRO A 40 -4.64 8.93 0.27
CA PRO A 40 -3.56 9.05 -0.70
C PRO A 40 -3.31 7.80 -1.56
N TYR A 41 -3.59 6.60 -1.06
CA TYR A 41 -3.56 5.38 -1.89
C TYR A 41 -4.48 5.51 -3.11
N HIS A 42 -5.71 5.98 -2.91
CA HIS A 42 -6.66 6.18 -3.98
C HIS A 42 -6.22 7.32 -4.90
N LEU A 43 -5.77 8.44 -4.35
CA LEU A 43 -5.29 9.58 -5.14
C LEU A 43 -4.10 9.18 -6.03
N GLY A 44 -3.16 8.41 -5.48
CA GLY A 44 -2.06 7.82 -6.25
C GLY A 44 -2.54 6.82 -7.30
N ALA A 45 -3.52 5.97 -6.98
CA ALA A 45 -4.09 5.01 -7.94
C ALA A 45 -4.85 5.71 -9.07
N GLN A 46 -5.54 6.81 -8.78
CA GLN A 46 -6.20 7.66 -9.77
C GLN A 46 -5.18 8.30 -10.69
N ARG A 47 -4.09 8.85 -10.13
CA ARG A 47 -2.99 9.40 -10.94
C ARG A 47 -2.34 8.35 -11.84
N PHE A 48 -2.13 7.14 -11.31
CA PHE A 48 -1.63 6.00 -12.07
C PHE A 48 -2.57 5.66 -13.24
N LYS A 49 -3.87 5.51 -12.96
CA LYS A 49 -4.92 5.26 -13.96
C LYS A 49 -4.90 6.30 -15.08
N GLU A 50 -4.90 7.59 -14.73
CA GLU A 50 -4.90 8.69 -15.71
C GLU A 50 -3.70 8.63 -16.66
N ILE A 51 -2.49 8.36 -16.13
CA ILE A 51 -1.27 8.31 -16.95
C ILE A 51 -1.33 7.09 -17.87
N VAL A 52 -1.69 5.91 -17.35
CA VAL A 52 -1.75 4.67 -18.14
C VAL A 52 -2.76 4.76 -19.26
N GLU A 53 -4.00 5.17 -18.97
CA GLU A 53 -5.07 5.28 -19.97
C GLU A 53 -4.72 6.29 -21.06
N LYS A 54 -4.10 7.41 -20.68
CA LYS A 54 -3.66 8.43 -21.64
C LYS A 54 -2.51 7.94 -22.52
N GLU A 55 -1.47 7.34 -21.94
CA GLU A 55 -0.26 6.96 -22.68
C GLU A 55 -0.44 5.69 -23.52
N THR A 56 -1.43 4.86 -23.18
CA THR A 56 -1.83 3.70 -23.99
C THR A 56 -2.96 4.01 -24.97
N ASN A 57 -3.39 5.28 -25.09
CA ASN A 57 -4.53 5.69 -25.92
C ASN A 57 -5.81 4.85 -25.65
N GLY A 58 -6.02 4.46 -24.39
CA GLY A 58 -7.16 3.63 -23.96
C GLY A 58 -7.01 2.14 -24.21
N GLU A 59 -5.86 1.64 -24.68
CA GLU A 59 -5.63 0.19 -24.83
C GLU A 59 -5.55 -0.54 -23.47
N ILE A 60 -5.22 0.18 -22.39
CA ILE A 60 -5.34 -0.30 -21.01
C ILE A 60 -6.31 0.60 -20.27
N GLU A 61 -7.33 0.01 -19.66
CA GLU A 61 -8.27 0.69 -18.76
C GLU A 61 -8.18 0.10 -17.35
N ILE A 62 -8.21 0.96 -16.34
CA ILE A 62 -8.07 0.56 -14.93
C ILE A 62 -9.34 0.91 -14.17
N ALA A 63 -9.98 -0.09 -13.57
CA ALA A 63 -11.11 0.09 -12.66
C ALA A 63 -10.61 0.10 -11.20
N LEU A 64 -10.94 1.16 -10.46
CA LEU A 64 -10.55 1.31 -9.05
C LEU A 64 -11.63 0.76 -8.12
N PHE A 65 -11.23 -0.08 -7.17
CA PHE A 65 -12.09 -0.72 -6.18
C PHE A 65 -11.59 -0.37 -4.76
N PRO A 66 -12.00 0.80 -4.22
CA PRO A 66 -11.63 1.25 -2.88
C PRO A 66 -12.39 0.47 -1.79
N ASN A 67 -12.11 0.77 -0.52
CA ASN A 67 -12.87 0.28 0.65
C ASN A 67 -13.05 -1.24 0.69
N ASN A 68 -11.99 -2.02 0.44
CA ASN A 68 -12.05 -3.48 0.58
C ASN A 68 -13.09 -4.15 -0.34
N GLN A 69 -13.44 -3.53 -1.47
CA GLN A 69 -14.42 -4.09 -2.42
C GLN A 69 -13.99 -5.42 -3.05
N LEU A 70 -12.69 -5.72 -3.07
CA LEU A 70 -12.12 -6.95 -3.65
C LEU A 70 -11.54 -7.92 -2.62
N GLY A 71 -11.71 -7.68 -1.31
CA GLY A 71 -11.16 -8.51 -0.24
C GLY A 71 -11.30 -7.85 1.12
N THR A 72 -11.24 -8.59 2.23
CA THR A 72 -11.54 -8.05 3.59
C THR A 72 -10.39 -7.21 4.18
N GLY A 73 -9.20 -7.31 3.60
CA GLY A 73 -8.03 -6.55 3.99
C GLY A 73 -6.88 -6.72 2.99
N GLU A 74 -5.72 -6.16 3.33
CA GLU A 74 -4.56 -6.15 2.44
C GLU A 74 -4.00 -7.56 2.17
N ARG A 75 -4.10 -8.50 3.12
CA ARG A 75 -3.69 -9.90 2.92
C ARG A 75 -4.51 -10.59 1.81
N ASP A 76 -5.85 -10.51 1.89
CA ASP A 76 -6.74 -11.07 0.87
C ASP A 76 -6.46 -10.49 -0.52
N LEU A 77 -6.19 -9.19 -0.62
CA LEU A 77 -5.87 -8.55 -1.89
C LEU A 77 -4.54 -9.05 -2.46
N LEU A 78 -3.53 -9.28 -1.62
CA LEU A 78 -2.26 -9.86 -2.04
C LEU A 78 -2.42 -11.32 -2.50
N GLU A 79 -3.21 -12.13 -1.79
CA GLU A 79 -3.56 -13.49 -2.24
C GLU A 79 -4.32 -13.44 -3.58
N GLY A 80 -5.26 -12.50 -3.72
CA GLY A 80 -5.96 -12.25 -4.98
C GLY A 80 -5.03 -11.86 -6.13
N LEU A 81 -3.96 -11.13 -5.84
CA LEU A 81 -2.92 -10.78 -6.81
C LEU A 81 -2.12 -12.01 -7.27
N GLN A 82 -1.78 -12.92 -6.35
CA GLN A 82 -1.12 -14.20 -6.68
C GLN A 82 -2.01 -15.11 -7.52
N LEU A 83 -3.31 -15.15 -7.20
CA LEU A 83 -4.31 -15.96 -7.91
C LEU A 83 -4.79 -15.32 -9.22
N GLY A 84 -4.48 -14.03 -9.44
CA GLY A 84 -4.93 -13.26 -10.60
C GLY A 84 -6.43 -12.91 -10.59
N THR A 85 -7.09 -12.97 -9.43
CA THR A 85 -8.48 -12.51 -9.25
C THR A 85 -8.56 -11.00 -9.03
N VAL A 86 -7.44 -10.40 -8.60
CA VAL A 86 -7.16 -8.96 -8.56
C VAL A 86 -5.97 -8.70 -9.48
N ASP A 87 -6.06 -7.71 -10.38
CA ASP A 87 -4.97 -7.46 -11.33
C ASP A 87 -3.91 -6.52 -10.74
N LEU A 88 -4.34 -5.49 -10.01
CA LEU A 88 -3.51 -4.44 -9.43
C LEU A 88 -3.83 -4.24 -7.94
N TYR A 89 -2.82 -3.88 -7.16
CA TYR A 89 -2.92 -3.67 -5.72
C TYR A 89 -2.23 -2.38 -5.31
N VAL A 90 -2.84 -1.64 -4.39
CA VAL A 90 -2.17 -0.61 -3.59
C VAL A 90 -2.40 -0.90 -2.11
N GLY A 91 -1.32 -1.02 -1.34
CA GLY A 91 -1.43 -1.18 0.10
C GLY A 91 -0.08 -1.34 0.82
N SER A 92 -0.15 -1.41 2.15
CA SER A 92 1.02 -1.44 3.04
C SER A 92 1.82 -2.74 2.92
N THR A 93 3.05 -2.72 3.41
CA THR A 93 3.87 -3.94 3.57
C THR A 93 3.51 -4.76 4.80
N GLY A 94 2.59 -4.30 5.65
CA GLY A 94 2.27 -4.93 6.93
C GLY A 94 2.07 -6.46 6.86
N PRO A 95 1.22 -7.00 5.97
CA PRO A 95 0.99 -8.43 5.87
C PRO A 95 2.10 -9.21 5.12
N MET A 96 3.05 -8.53 4.46
CA MET A 96 4.02 -9.13 3.52
C MET A 96 4.98 -10.12 4.17
N GLY A 97 5.30 -9.98 5.47
CA GLY A 97 6.14 -10.94 6.18
C GLY A 97 5.57 -12.37 6.21
N GLY A 98 4.26 -12.54 5.96
CA GLY A 98 3.63 -13.85 5.79
C GLY A 98 3.83 -14.48 4.40
N PHE A 99 4.19 -13.69 3.39
CA PHE A 99 4.41 -14.11 2.01
C PHE A 99 5.90 -14.18 1.66
N GLU A 100 6.66 -13.14 2.01
CA GLU A 100 8.10 -13.04 1.82
C GLU A 100 8.71 -12.37 3.06
N LYS A 101 9.42 -13.16 3.86
CA LYS A 101 9.98 -12.75 5.16
C LYS A 101 10.87 -11.52 5.07
N LYS A 102 11.54 -11.31 3.93
CA LYS A 102 12.47 -10.17 3.76
C LYS A 102 11.78 -8.80 3.76
N PHE A 103 10.46 -8.75 3.57
CA PHE A 103 9.70 -7.51 3.76
C PHE A 103 9.70 -7.03 5.21
N MET A 104 9.91 -7.92 6.18
CA MET A 104 10.03 -7.56 7.60
C MET A 104 11.20 -6.62 7.89
N LEU A 105 12.16 -6.49 6.95
CA LEU A 105 13.31 -5.60 7.06
C LEU A 105 12.91 -4.14 7.36
N PHE A 106 11.74 -3.70 6.89
CA PHE A 106 11.29 -2.31 7.01
C PHE A 106 10.36 -2.04 8.20
N ASP A 107 9.96 -3.09 8.93
CA ASP A 107 8.93 -2.98 9.97
C ASP A 107 9.50 -2.76 11.38
N PHE A 108 10.84 -2.73 11.52
CA PHE A 108 11.50 -2.57 12.81
C PHE A 108 11.19 -1.21 13.45
N PRO A 109 10.96 -1.17 14.78
CA PRO A 109 10.56 0.04 15.45
C PRO A 109 11.67 1.09 15.40
N PHE A 110 11.29 2.32 15.05
CA PHE A 110 12.18 3.48 14.93
C PHE A 110 13.39 3.25 13.99
N LEU A 111 13.27 2.36 13.02
CA LEU A 111 14.31 2.06 12.03
C LEU A 111 14.66 3.31 11.20
N PHE A 112 13.64 3.96 10.66
CA PHE A 112 13.77 5.18 9.87
C PHE A 112 13.57 6.41 10.74
N LYS A 113 14.48 7.37 10.61
CA LYS A 113 14.46 8.64 11.36
C LYS A 113 13.66 9.73 10.63
N SER A 114 13.55 9.61 9.31
CA SER A 114 12.80 10.55 8.47
C SER A 114 12.27 9.85 7.23
N LYS A 115 11.35 10.52 6.52
CA LYS A 115 10.82 10.04 5.25
C LYS A 115 11.87 10.01 4.17
N GLU A 116 12.78 10.98 4.16
CA GLU A 116 13.87 11.09 3.18
C GLU A 116 14.81 9.88 3.29
N GLN A 117 15.17 9.47 4.51
CA GLN A 117 15.94 8.25 4.74
C GLN A 117 15.16 7.02 4.24
N ALA A 118 13.87 6.91 4.58
CA ALA A 118 13.03 5.80 4.14
C ALA A 118 12.93 5.72 2.61
N TYR A 119 12.71 6.84 1.92
CA TYR A 119 12.65 6.87 0.47
C TYR A 119 13.99 6.51 -0.17
N SER A 120 15.10 7.01 0.37
CA SER A 120 16.45 6.68 -0.12
C SER A 120 16.70 5.18 -0.07
N VAL A 121 16.34 4.52 1.03
CA VAL A 121 16.48 3.06 1.19
C VAL A 121 15.54 2.29 0.26
N LEU A 122 14.28 2.69 0.20
CA LEU A 122 13.24 2.00 -0.57
C LEU A 122 13.45 2.13 -2.08
N ASP A 123 13.81 3.32 -2.55
CA ASP A 123 14.05 3.58 -3.96
C ASP A 123 15.47 3.15 -4.39
N GLY A 124 16.37 2.93 -3.43
CA GLY A 124 17.73 2.43 -3.62
C GLY A 124 17.84 0.91 -3.71
N GLU A 125 19.09 0.41 -3.66
CA GLU A 125 19.40 -1.00 -3.91
C GLU A 125 18.68 -1.97 -2.96
N ILE A 126 18.57 -1.63 -1.67
CA ILE A 126 17.92 -2.48 -0.67
C ILE A 126 16.43 -2.65 -1.00
N GLY A 127 15.71 -1.56 -1.20
CA GLY A 127 14.29 -1.63 -1.52
C GLY A 127 14.01 -2.25 -2.89
N GLN A 128 14.86 -2.03 -3.90
CA GLN A 128 14.72 -2.71 -5.19
C GLN A 128 14.99 -4.22 -5.09
N TYR A 129 15.98 -4.64 -4.29
CA TYR A 129 16.23 -6.06 -4.01
C TYR A 129 15.03 -6.70 -3.34
N VAL A 130 14.50 -6.10 -2.27
CA VAL A 130 13.34 -6.65 -1.55
C VAL A 130 12.09 -6.68 -2.43
N MET A 131 11.81 -5.61 -3.18
CA MET A 131 10.70 -5.56 -4.13
C MET A 131 10.81 -6.64 -5.21
N GLY A 132 12.02 -6.91 -5.71
CA GLY A 132 12.25 -7.91 -6.76
C GLY A 132 12.00 -9.35 -6.32
N LEU A 133 11.94 -9.64 -5.02
CA LEU A 133 11.62 -10.98 -4.51
C LEU A 133 10.16 -11.36 -4.76
N LEU A 134 9.28 -10.36 -4.91
CA LEU A 134 7.87 -10.57 -5.22
C LEU A 134 7.68 -11.37 -6.51
N ASP A 135 8.60 -11.25 -7.46
CA ASP A 135 8.53 -11.96 -8.75
C ASP A 135 8.47 -13.49 -8.54
N LYS A 136 9.08 -14.01 -7.47
CA LYS A 136 9.10 -15.45 -7.14
C LYS A 136 7.76 -15.96 -6.61
N ILE A 137 6.92 -15.06 -6.09
CA ILE A 137 5.62 -15.39 -5.52
C ILE A 137 4.47 -14.91 -6.41
N GLY A 138 4.74 -14.65 -7.69
CA GLY A 138 3.71 -14.30 -8.68
C GLY A 138 3.24 -12.85 -8.65
N ILE A 139 3.97 -11.96 -7.96
CA ILE A 139 3.64 -10.54 -7.85
C ILE A 139 4.75 -9.71 -8.49
N LYS A 140 4.39 -8.72 -9.30
CA LYS A 140 5.34 -7.72 -9.80
C LYS A 140 5.18 -6.43 -9.03
N GLY A 141 6.16 -6.10 -8.19
CA GLY A 141 6.26 -4.78 -7.58
C GLY A 141 6.59 -3.70 -8.61
N LEU A 142 5.82 -2.61 -8.64
CA LEU A 142 5.96 -1.56 -9.64
C LEU A 142 6.66 -0.31 -9.10
N ALA A 143 6.25 0.16 -7.91
CA ALA A 143 6.88 1.28 -7.21
C ALA A 143 6.52 1.25 -5.71
N TRP A 144 7.40 1.80 -4.88
CA TRP A 144 7.13 2.04 -3.46
C TRP A 144 6.26 3.28 -3.29
N TYR A 145 5.11 3.11 -2.68
CA TYR A 145 4.29 4.17 -2.13
C TYR A 145 4.62 4.36 -0.65
N GLU A 146 3.99 5.33 -0.01
CA GLU A 146 4.05 5.52 1.43
C GLU A 146 2.69 5.31 2.08
N ASN A 147 2.63 4.58 3.19
CA ASN A 147 1.50 4.68 4.11
C ASN A 147 1.73 5.82 5.11
N GLY A 148 2.94 5.88 5.69
CA GLY A 148 3.40 6.96 6.56
C GLY A 148 3.95 6.45 7.89
N PHE A 149 4.40 7.37 8.72
CA PHE A 149 4.76 7.05 10.11
C PHE A 149 3.51 6.71 10.90
N ARG A 150 3.54 5.59 11.62
CA ARG A 150 2.40 5.10 12.40
C ARG A 150 2.38 5.76 13.78
N HIS A 151 1.20 6.17 14.21
CA HIS A 151 0.92 6.80 15.50
C HIS A 151 -0.14 6.01 16.26
N PHE A 152 -0.11 6.08 17.58
CA PHE A 152 -0.96 5.27 18.44
C PHE A 152 -2.25 5.99 18.76
N THR A 153 -3.41 5.33 18.64
CA THR A 153 -4.67 5.83 19.18
C THR A 153 -5.27 4.85 20.16
N ASN A 154 -6.00 5.36 21.15
CA ASN A 154 -6.80 4.52 22.04
C ASN A 154 -8.02 5.27 22.59
N SER A 155 -8.96 4.54 23.18
CA SER A 155 -10.19 5.07 23.80
C SER A 155 -10.10 5.25 25.32
N ARG A 156 -9.00 4.83 25.96
CA ARG A 156 -8.87 4.70 27.42
C ARG A 156 -8.17 5.87 28.09
N ARG A 157 -7.00 6.27 27.61
CA ARG A 157 -6.13 7.26 28.27
C ARG A 157 -5.11 7.91 27.32
N PRO A 158 -4.60 9.11 27.65
CA PRO A 158 -3.42 9.67 26.98
C PRO A 158 -2.19 8.77 27.15
N VAL A 159 -1.25 8.83 26.21
CA VAL A 159 0.00 8.07 26.23
C VAL A 159 1.16 9.04 26.06
N ASN A 160 2.02 9.13 27.07
CA ASN A 160 3.21 9.97 27.11
C ASN A 160 4.49 9.15 27.31
N THR A 161 4.41 7.98 27.96
CA THR A 161 5.53 7.06 28.16
C THR A 161 5.16 5.63 27.73
N PRO A 162 6.14 4.72 27.54
CA PRO A 162 5.87 3.32 27.19
C PRO A 162 4.98 2.59 28.22
N GLU A 163 5.08 2.93 29.50
CA GLU A 163 4.27 2.31 30.57
C GLU A 163 2.78 2.59 30.39
N ASP A 164 2.42 3.71 29.76
CA ASP A 164 1.03 4.09 29.52
C ASP A 164 0.32 3.12 28.58
N VAL A 165 1.01 2.29 27.79
CA VAL A 165 0.36 1.30 26.93
C VAL A 165 0.15 -0.05 27.61
N LYS A 166 0.66 -0.24 28.83
CA LYS A 166 0.58 -1.50 29.56
C LYS A 166 -0.87 -1.96 29.76
N GLY A 167 -1.16 -3.20 29.39
CA GLY A 167 -2.46 -3.84 29.51
C GLY A 167 -3.53 -3.31 28.54
N LEU A 168 -3.21 -2.40 27.60
CA LEU A 168 -4.14 -2.04 26.54
C LEU A 168 -4.26 -3.19 25.55
N LYS A 169 -5.49 -3.55 25.20
CA LYS A 169 -5.77 -4.44 24.07
C LYS A 169 -5.63 -3.65 22.79
N LEU A 170 -4.77 -4.09 21.89
CA LEU A 170 -4.38 -3.30 20.73
C LEU A 170 -4.59 -4.08 19.45
N ARG A 171 -5.30 -3.50 18.49
CA ARG A 171 -5.23 -3.99 17.11
C ARG A 171 -3.86 -3.69 16.51
N THR A 172 -3.25 -4.68 15.89
CA THR A 172 -2.11 -4.51 14.99
C THR A 172 -2.45 -4.97 13.58
N MET A 173 -1.65 -4.56 12.60
CA MET A 173 -1.63 -5.26 11.30
C MET A 173 -1.21 -6.72 11.49
N GLU A 174 -1.38 -7.54 10.47
CA GLU A 174 -0.97 -8.95 10.51
C GLU A 174 0.56 -9.12 10.34
N ASN A 175 1.31 -8.47 11.23
CA ASN A 175 2.75 -8.31 11.22
C ASN A 175 3.35 -8.69 12.58
N LYS A 176 4.30 -9.64 12.59
CA LYS A 176 4.90 -10.15 13.83
C LYS A 176 5.77 -9.13 14.56
N ILE A 177 6.48 -8.28 13.84
CA ILE A 177 7.34 -7.23 14.43
C ILE A 177 6.46 -6.17 15.11
N HIS A 178 5.34 -5.78 14.49
CA HIS A 178 4.39 -4.85 15.12
C HIS A 178 3.79 -5.44 16.40
N MET A 179 3.44 -6.73 16.40
CA MET A 179 2.97 -7.38 17.63
C MET A 179 4.06 -7.41 18.71
N ALA A 180 5.30 -7.75 18.35
CA ALA A 180 6.40 -7.80 19.32
C ALA A 180 6.73 -6.42 19.90
N LEU A 181 6.71 -5.37 19.07
CA LEU A 181 6.83 -3.97 19.46
C LEU A 181 5.89 -3.62 20.63
N TRP A 182 4.60 -3.88 20.46
CA TRP A 182 3.62 -3.52 21.47
C TRP A 182 3.66 -4.43 22.70
N ARG A 183 3.98 -5.71 22.51
CA ARG A 183 4.18 -6.67 23.61
C ARG A 183 5.39 -6.29 24.47
N ALA A 184 6.47 -5.79 23.87
CA ALA A 184 7.66 -5.33 24.60
C ALA A 184 7.35 -4.18 25.58
N MET A 185 6.35 -3.34 25.26
CA MET A 185 5.85 -2.27 26.12
C MET A 185 4.69 -2.72 27.05
N GLY A 186 4.38 -4.02 27.06
CA GLY A 186 3.37 -4.61 27.96
C GLY A 186 1.92 -4.44 27.52
N ALA A 187 1.66 -4.05 26.27
CA ALA A 187 0.32 -4.10 25.67
C ALA A 187 -0.05 -5.54 25.25
N ASP A 188 -1.32 -5.76 24.89
CA ASP A 188 -1.86 -7.04 24.42
C ASP A 188 -2.31 -6.92 22.95
N PRO A 189 -1.39 -7.12 21.98
CA PRO A 189 -1.68 -6.93 20.57
C PRO A 189 -2.37 -8.13 19.94
N THR A 190 -3.43 -7.88 19.16
CA THR A 190 -4.14 -8.86 18.34
C THR A 190 -4.10 -8.43 16.87
N PRO A 191 -3.68 -9.28 15.92
CA PRO A 191 -3.70 -8.95 14.49
C PRO A 191 -5.14 -9.03 13.96
N MET A 192 -5.56 -8.03 13.18
CA MET A 192 -6.88 -8.01 12.53
C MET A 192 -6.83 -7.34 11.16
N ALA A 193 -7.64 -7.83 10.22
CA ALA A 193 -7.81 -7.23 8.90
C ALA A 193 -8.38 -5.81 9.02
N TRP A 194 -8.00 -4.89 8.12
CA TRP A 194 -8.40 -3.48 8.23
C TRP A 194 -9.92 -3.28 8.23
N GLY A 195 -10.66 -4.08 7.46
CA GLY A 195 -12.12 -4.00 7.37
C GLY A 195 -12.85 -4.23 8.70
N GLU A 196 -12.22 -4.87 9.68
CA GLU A 196 -12.83 -5.22 10.98
C GLU A 196 -12.53 -4.18 12.07
N VAL A 197 -11.53 -3.31 11.84
CA VAL A 197 -10.92 -2.50 12.90
C VAL A 197 -11.89 -1.47 13.46
N PHE A 198 -12.63 -0.74 12.61
CA PHE A 198 -13.55 0.29 13.07
C PHE A 198 -14.61 -0.29 14.01
N THR A 199 -15.21 -1.42 13.63
CA THR A 199 -16.20 -2.13 14.44
C THR A 199 -15.58 -2.67 15.73
N ALA A 200 -14.38 -3.24 15.68
CA ALA A 200 -13.69 -3.75 16.87
C ALA A 200 -13.38 -2.64 17.89
N LEU A 201 -13.02 -1.44 17.42
CA LEU A 201 -12.81 -0.25 18.28
C LEU A 201 -14.15 0.26 18.83
N GLN A 202 -15.18 0.36 17.99
CA GLN A 202 -16.51 0.81 18.38
C GLN A 202 -17.12 -0.09 19.47
N GLN A 203 -16.94 -1.40 19.34
CA GLN A 203 -17.43 -2.40 20.30
C GLN A 203 -16.54 -2.55 21.54
N GLY A 204 -15.34 -1.95 21.54
CA GLY A 204 -14.37 -2.07 22.62
C GLY A 204 -13.72 -3.46 22.73
N THR A 205 -13.74 -4.25 21.66
CA THR A 205 -13.00 -5.52 21.55
C THR A 205 -11.50 -5.27 21.71
N VAL A 206 -11.02 -4.19 21.12
CA VAL A 206 -9.68 -3.61 21.34
C VAL A 206 -9.83 -2.18 21.86
N ASP A 207 -8.90 -1.76 22.71
CA ASP A 207 -8.85 -0.41 23.27
C ASP A 207 -8.27 0.61 22.28
N GLY A 208 -7.37 0.15 21.40
CA GLY A 208 -6.61 1.00 20.50
C GLY A 208 -6.20 0.35 19.18
N GLN A 209 -5.58 1.17 18.34
CA GLN A 209 -4.95 0.80 17.07
C GLN A 209 -3.74 1.73 16.84
N GLU A 210 -2.99 1.47 15.78
CA GLU A 210 -1.96 2.39 15.31
C GLU A 210 -2.05 2.58 13.80
N ASN A 211 -1.82 3.80 13.31
CA ASN A 211 -1.79 4.11 11.87
C ASN A 211 -1.23 5.51 11.60
N PRO A 212 -0.89 5.83 10.33
CA PRO A 212 -0.56 7.18 9.90
C PRO A 212 -1.74 8.15 10.02
N ILE A 213 -1.43 9.43 10.13
CA ILE A 213 -2.44 10.50 10.29
C ILE A 213 -3.49 10.48 9.17
N PRO A 214 -3.13 10.30 7.87
CA PRO A 214 -4.12 10.22 6.80
C PRO A 214 -5.16 9.12 6.99
N ILE A 215 -4.77 7.94 7.48
CA ILE A 215 -5.72 6.88 7.81
C ILE A 215 -6.61 7.29 8.98
N ILE A 216 -6.02 7.80 10.07
CA ILE A 216 -6.76 8.17 11.28
C ILE A 216 -7.86 9.19 10.96
N TYR A 217 -7.53 10.20 10.14
CA TYR A 217 -8.47 11.25 9.76
C TYR A 217 -9.49 10.77 8.72
N VAL A 218 -9.04 10.22 7.59
CA VAL A 218 -9.92 9.89 6.46
C VAL A 218 -10.91 8.77 6.81
N GLN A 219 -10.47 7.81 7.63
CA GLN A 219 -11.31 6.70 8.08
C GLN A 219 -12.08 7.01 9.37
N LYS A 220 -12.08 8.29 9.79
CA LYS A 220 -12.85 8.80 10.93
C LYS A 220 -12.59 8.04 12.23
N ILE A 221 -11.35 7.63 12.46
CA ILE A 221 -10.96 6.88 13.65
C ILE A 221 -11.22 7.70 14.93
N ASN A 222 -11.24 9.04 14.82
CA ASN A 222 -11.64 9.95 15.91
C ASN A 222 -13.06 9.70 16.45
N GLU A 223 -13.98 9.10 15.67
CA GLU A 223 -15.33 8.78 16.14
C GLU A 223 -15.34 7.64 17.17
N VAL A 224 -14.31 6.79 17.14
CA VAL A 224 -14.19 5.58 17.98
C VAL A 224 -12.94 5.59 18.87
N GLN A 225 -12.12 6.64 18.80
CA GLN A 225 -10.87 6.80 19.55
C GLN A 225 -10.73 8.23 20.08
N LYS A 226 -10.38 8.37 21.36
CA LYS A 226 -10.33 9.68 22.04
C LYS A 226 -8.93 10.26 22.12
N HIS A 227 -7.91 9.41 22.16
CA HIS A 227 -6.53 9.80 22.37
C HIS A 227 -5.69 9.44 21.16
N LEU A 228 -4.80 10.34 20.77
CA LEU A 228 -3.78 10.14 19.74
C LEU A 228 -2.42 10.51 20.33
N ALA A 229 -1.47 9.59 20.32
CA ALA A 229 -0.08 9.84 20.67
C ALA A 229 0.78 9.79 19.41
N ILE A 230 1.46 10.92 19.11
CA ILE A 230 2.35 11.08 17.96
C ILE A 230 3.66 10.34 18.24
N THR A 231 3.62 9.02 18.17
CA THR A 231 4.77 8.14 18.51
C THR A 231 5.72 7.92 17.34
N GLY A 232 5.23 7.87 16.10
CA GLY A 232 6.08 7.70 14.91
C GLY A 232 6.91 6.42 14.98
N HIS A 233 6.34 5.36 15.57
CA HIS A 233 7.09 4.20 16.04
C HIS A 233 7.54 3.27 14.92
N VAL A 234 6.87 3.30 13.78
CA VAL A 234 7.22 2.54 12.57
C VAL A 234 6.92 3.42 11.36
N PHE A 235 7.87 3.55 10.43
CA PHE A 235 7.53 4.00 9.08
C PHE A 235 6.90 2.82 8.35
N SER A 236 5.73 3.01 7.76
CA SER A 236 5.01 1.97 7.03
C SER A 236 5.15 2.20 5.53
N PRO A 237 6.01 1.45 4.83
CA PRO A 237 6.01 1.47 3.38
C PRO A 237 4.70 0.92 2.83
N SER A 238 4.37 1.33 1.62
CA SER A 238 3.33 0.72 0.82
C SER A 238 3.83 0.53 -0.60
N MET A 239 3.07 -0.16 -1.43
CA MET A 239 3.48 -0.41 -2.81
C MET A 239 2.29 -0.39 -3.74
N ILE A 240 2.55 -0.02 -4.99
CA ILE A 240 1.71 -0.41 -6.11
C ILE A 240 2.32 -1.65 -6.77
N ALA A 241 1.50 -2.67 -6.97
CA ALA A 241 1.91 -3.95 -7.53
C ALA A 241 0.86 -4.49 -8.51
N ILE A 242 1.29 -5.38 -9.40
CA ILE A 242 0.44 -6.04 -10.40
C ILE A 242 0.68 -7.55 -10.35
N ALA A 243 -0.33 -8.35 -10.68
CA ALA A 243 -0.17 -9.79 -10.87
C ALA A 243 0.92 -10.04 -11.94
N LYS A 244 1.95 -10.82 -11.60
CA LYS A 244 3.13 -11.00 -12.47
C LYS A 244 2.75 -11.53 -13.84
N ALA A 245 1.84 -12.52 -13.89
CA ALA A 245 1.36 -13.09 -15.14
C ALA A 245 0.71 -12.04 -16.07
N LYS A 246 0.01 -11.05 -15.50
CA LYS A 246 -0.60 -9.94 -16.27
C LYS A 246 0.46 -9.02 -16.84
N PHE A 247 1.43 -8.62 -16.01
CA PHE A 247 2.53 -7.77 -16.45
C PHE A 247 3.37 -8.43 -17.54
N ASP A 248 3.74 -9.70 -17.36
CA ASP A 248 4.59 -10.43 -18.30
C ASP A 248 3.89 -10.68 -19.65
N ALA A 249 2.56 -10.76 -19.67
CA ALA A 249 1.75 -10.93 -20.88
C ALA A 249 1.57 -9.63 -21.69
N MET A 250 1.83 -8.45 -21.11
CA MET A 250 1.70 -7.18 -21.82
C MET A 250 2.83 -6.98 -22.84
N PRO A 251 2.58 -6.24 -23.95
CA PRO A 251 3.64 -5.73 -24.81
C PRO A 251 4.69 -4.94 -24.03
N LYS A 252 5.94 -4.93 -24.51
CA LYS A 252 7.05 -4.25 -23.82
C LYS A 252 6.82 -2.75 -23.65
N ASP A 253 6.17 -2.11 -24.61
CA ASP A 253 5.84 -0.69 -24.53
C ASP A 253 4.80 -0.42 -23.43
N HIS A 254 3.80 -1.29 -23.28
CA HIS A 254 2.84 -1.22 -22.17
C HIS A 254 3.50 -1.48 -20.82
N GLN A 255 4.41 -2.45 -20.71
CA GLN A 255 5.20 -2.67 -19.50
C GLN A 255 5.99 -1.41 -19.11
N ALA A 256 6.60 -0.72 -20.10
CA ALA A 256 7.34 0.51 -19.87
C ALA A 256 6.43 1.66 -19.40
N ILE A 257 5.25 1.83 -20.01
CA ILE A 257 4.26 2.83 -19.58
C ILE A 257 3.79 2.56 -18.14
N ILE A 258 3.47 1.31 -17.80
CA ILE A 258 3.07 0.92 -16.44
C ILE A 258 4.17 1.26 -15.41
N MET A 259 5.43 0.95 -15.72
CA MET A 259 6.56 1.27 -14.83
C MET A 259 6.84 2.77 -14.71
N LYS A 260 6.61 3.54 -15.78
CA LYS A 260 6.72 5.01 -15.76
C LYS A 260 5.61 5.62 -14.92
N ALA A 261 4.36 5.24 -15.21
CA ALA A 261 3.18 5.70 -14.51
C ALA A 261 3.25 5.41 -13.00
N SER A 262 3.71 4.21 -12.61
CA SER A 262 3.83 3.83 -11.18
C SER A 262 4.81 4.70 -10.40
N ARG A 263 5.92 5.11 -11.03
CA ARG A 263 6.92 6.00 -10.41
C ARG A 263 6.39 7.42 -10.27
N GLU A 264 5.76 7.96 -11.31
CA GLU A 264 5.17 9.30 -11.28
C GLU A 264 4.02 9.38 -10.26
N SER A 265 3.18 8.35 -10.19
CA SER A 265 2.08 8.29 -9.24
C SER A 265 2.56 8.07 -7.81
N ALA A 266 3.68 7.38 -7.58
CA ALA A 266 4.31 7.24 -6.26
C ALA A 266 4.78 8.58 -5.71
N LEU A 267 5.44 9.40 -6.54
CA LEU A 267 5.88 10.74 -6.13
C LEU A 267 4.69 11.63 -5.74
N TYR A 268 3.65 11.63 -6.58
CA TYR A 268 2.41 12.35 -6.29
C TYR A 268 1.77 11.84 -4.98
N GLN A 269 1.72 10.53 -4.78
CA GLN A 269 1.10 9.93 -3.60
C GLN A 269 1.85 10.30 -2.30
N ARG A 270 3.18 10.30 -2.30
CA ARG A 270 4.01 10.73 -1.16
C ARG A 270 3.84 12.21 -0.83
N GLU A 271 3.69 13.05 -1.86
CA GLU A 271 3.34 14.47 -1.68
C GLU A 271 1.98 14.62 -1.00
N GLN A 272 0.98 13.83 -1.41
CA GLN A 272 -0.34 13.85 -0.78
C GLN A 272 -0.31 13.42 0.69
N ILE A 273 0.47 12.38 1.03
CA ILE A 273 0.66 11.97 2.43
C ILE A 273 1.22 13.14 3.25
N THR A 274 2.32 13.74 2.79
CA THR A 274 3.00 14.83 3.52
C THR A 274 2.10 16.04 3.70
N ARG A 275 1.36 16.43 2.65
CA ARG A 275 0.37 17.50 2.74
C ARG A 275 -0.71 17.19 3.79
N MET A 276 -1.27 15.98 3.74
CA MET A 276 -2.35 15.58 4.64
C MET A 276 -1.89 15.47 6.10
N GLU A 277 -0.71 14.93 6.37
CA GLU A 277 -0.13 14.90 7.72
C GLU A 277 0.01 16.30 8.32
N ASN A 278 0.52 17.27 7.55
CA ASN A 278 0.71 18.65 8.00
C ASN A 278 -0.61 19.35 8.34
N GLU A 279 -1.71 18.98 7.68
CA GLU A 279 -3.02 19.61 7.89
C GLU A 279 -3.87 18.89 8.94
N GLN A 280 -3.80 17.56 9.00
CA GLN A 280 -4.84 16.77 9.66
C GLN A 280 -4.64 16.57 11.15
N VAL A 281 -3.43 16.75 11.68
CA VAL A 281 -3.22 16.70 13.14
C VAL A 281 -4.06 17.78 13.84
N GLU A 282 -4.07 19.01 13.31
CA GLU A 282 -4.90 20.09 13.88
C GLU A 282 -6.39 19.80 13.68
N LYS A 283 -6.80 19.32 12.51
CA LYS A 283 -8.20 18.92 12.27
C LYS A 283 -8.66 17.82 13.24
N LEU A 284 -7.80 16.86 13.58
CA LEU A 284 -8.11 15.82 14.57
C LEU A 284 -8.30 16.39 15.98
N LYS A 285 -7.53 17.42 16.36
CA LYS A 285 -7.74 18.16 17.63
C LYS A 285 -9.06 18.91 17.62
N GLU A 286 -9.39 19.60 16.52
CA GLU A 286 -10.67 20.30 16.34
C GLU A 286 -11.87 19.35 16.41
N LEU A 287 -11.70 18.12 15.93
CA LEU A 287 -12.67 17.02 16.06
C LEU A 287 -12.69 16.38 17.46
N GLY A 288 -11.96 16.94 18.43
CA GLY A 288 -12.03 16.58 19.84
C GLY A 288 -11.04 15.50 20.29
N MET A 289 -10.09 15.06 19.45
CA MET A 289 -9.06 14.13 19.92
C MET A 289 -8.06 14.82 20.85
N LEU A 290 -7.69 14.13 21.92
CA LEU A 290 -6.61 14.54 22.81
C LEU A 290 -5.28 14.05 22.25
N VAL A 291 -4.49 14.99 21.72
CA VAL A 291 -3.21 14.69 21.05
C VAL A 291 -2.03 14.91 21.99
N THR A 292 -1.18 13.89 22.16
CA THR A 292 0.10 13.97 22.89
C THR A 292 1.29 13.80 21.95
N THR A 293 2.42 14.41 22.30
CA THR A 293 3.70 14.26 21.60
C THR A 293 4.72 13.66 22.56
N PRO A 294 4.71 12.33 22.76
CA PRO A 294 5.59 11.65 23.71
C PRO A 294 7.07 11.77 23.34
N ASP A 295 7.96 11.61 24.33
CA ASP A 295 9.39 11.45 24.08
C ASP A 295 9.67 10.08 23.44
N VAL A 296 9.93 10.09 22.12
CA VAL A 296 10.17 8.89 21.33
C VAL A 296 11.44 8.15 21.76
N ALA A 297 12.37 8.77 22.49
CA ALA A 297 13.58 8.10 22.97
C ALA A 297 13.25 6.97 23.97
N ALA A 298 12.29 7.21 24.88
CA ALA A 298 11.84 6.19 25.82
C ALA A 298 11.17 4.99 25.12
N PHE A 299 10.36 5.27 24.09
CA PHE A 299 9.74 4.22 23.27
C PHE A 299 10.77 3.43 22.47
N ARG A 300 11.79 4.09 21.92
CA ARG A 300 12.90 3.42 21.24
C ARG A 300 13.66 2.49 22.19
N GLU A 301 13.93 2.94 23.43
CA GLU A 301 14.61 2.12 24.43
C GLU A 301 13.79 0.88 24.80
N ALA A 302 12.49 1.06 25.08
CA ALA A 302 11.58 0.00 25.50
C ALA A 302 11.37 -1.10 24.44
N THR A 303 11.83 -0.88 23.21
CA THR A 303 11.55 -1.73 22.04
C THR A 303 12.80 -2.30 21.41
N LYS A 304 13.98 -2.08 22.01
CA LYS A 304 15.25 -2.63 21.53
C LYS A 304 15.26 -4.15 21.42
N SER A 305 14.62 -4.86 22.35
CA SER A 305 14.57 -6.33 22.36
C SER A 305 13.92 -6.91 21.10
N VAL A 306 13.07 -6.14 20.40
CA VAL A 306 12.46 -6.55 19.13
C VAL A 306 13.51 -6.74 18.04
N TYR A 307 14.58 -5.93 18.05
CA TYR A 307 15.68 -6.12 17.11
C TYR A 307 16.35 -7.48 17.32
N ASP A 308 16.62 -7.84 18.57
CA ASP A 308 17.27 -9.10 18.90
C ASP A 308 16.39 -10.31 18.57
N GLU A 309 15.07 -10.21 18.81
CA GLU A 309 14.10 -11.26 18.52
C GLU A 309 14.02 -11.59 17.01
N PHE A 310 13.98 -10.56 16.15
CA PHE A 310 13.71 -10.75 14.72
C PHE A 310 14.96 -10.73 13.82
N ARG A 311 16.12 -10.29 14.30
CA ARG A 311 17.39 -10.36 13.54
C ARG A 311 17.67 -11.78 13.03
N GLY A 312 17.39 -12.81 13.84
CA GLY A 312 17.57 -14.21 13.46
C GLY A 312 16.65 -14.65 12.31
N GLU A 313 15.43 -14.11 12.23
CA GLU A 313 14.49 -14.45 11.16
C GLU A 313 14.90 -13.89 9.79
N LEU A 314 15.74 -12.85 9.76
CA LEU A 314 16.29 -12.25 8.53
C LEU A 314 17.45 -13.06 7.94
N GLY A 315 18.07 -13.96 8.71
CA GLY A 315 19.24 -14.74 8.26
C GLY A 315 20.38 -13.84 7.78
N GLU A 316 20.96 -14.15 6.61
CA GLU A 316 22.05 -13.35 6.03
C GLU A 316 21.65 -11.91 5.69
N ASP A 317 20.35 -11.63 5.50
CA ASP A 317 19.88 -10.28 5.18
C ASP A 317 19.82 -9.37 6.42
N ALA A 318 20.12 -9.89 7.62
CA ALA A 318 20.32 -9.05 8.81
C ALA A 318 21.40 -7.97 8.62
N LYS A 319 22.39 -8.21 7.72
CA LYS A 319 23.38 -7.19 7.34
C LYS A 319 22.76 -5.97 6.65
N LEU A 320 21.62 -6.14 5.98
CA LEU A 320 20.89 -5.03 5.36
C LEU A 320 20.24 -4.15 6.42
N LEU A 321 19.78 -4.75 7.53
CA LEU A 321 19.25 -3.99 8.66
C LEU A 321 20.34 -3.09 9.27
N ASP A 322 21.55 -3.62 9.44
CA ASP A 322 22.69 -2.84 9.92
C ASP A 322 23.09 -1.72 8.95
N GLN A 323 23.00 -1.96 7.64
CA GLN A 323 23.22 -0.93 6.63
C GLN A 323 22.19 0.20 6.77
N ILE A 324 20.90 -0.10 6.86
CA ILE A 324 19.84 0.91 7.04
C ILE A 324 20.08 1.73 8.31
N LEU A 325 20.43 1.08 9.42
CA LEU A 325 20.71 1.75 10.69
C LEU A 325 21.94 2.69 10.62
N SER A 326 22.89 2.39 9.73
CA SER A 326 24.09 3.20 9.51
C SER A 326 23.89 4.40 8.59
N GLU A 327 22.84 4.37 7.75
CA GLU A 327 22.48 5.50 6.89
C GLU A 327 22.02 6.68 7.76
N LYS A 328 22.52 7.88 7.42
CA LYS A 328 22.35 9.09 8.23
C LYS A 328 21.06 9.82 7.93
#